data_AF-A0A8S1HVW9-F1
#
_entry.id   AF-A0A8S1HVW9-F1
#
_cell.length_a   1.000
_cell.length_b   1.000
_cell.length_c   1.000
_cell.angle_alpha   90.00
_cell.angle_beta   90.00
_cell.angle_gamma   90.00
#
_symmetry.space_group_name_H-M   'P 1'
#
loop_
_entity.id
_entity.type
_entity.pdbx_description
1 polymer ?
#
loop_
_entity_poly.entity_id
_entity_poly.type
_entity_poly.pdbx_seq_one_letter_code
_entity_poly.pdbx_strand_id
1 'polypeptide(L)'
;MSIGGQIAHSSSCLDLEVQKILDETPKWDLYLQAQLITSEDYKFLSRFQETKSSEDRDELLSQQGFGVGFVQTCLRLITQLAQVRHARYLVTILHELLKENPTHAKFFPVSNEDTNSTTYALLLTIMQKEDVVISAEMSFIIAVIASTEEHRMAELQLREYLVHLRTQISAIPVGIS
;
A
#
# COMPACT_ATOMS: atom_id res chain seq x y z
N MET A 1 6.58 -31.31 -15.36
CA MET A 1 7.07 -30.70 -14.11
C MET A 1 6.12 -29.56 -13.75
N SER A 2 5.61 -29.55 -12.52
CA SER A 2 4.48 -28.73 -12.10
C SER A 2 4.90 -27.29 -11.80
N ILE A 3 4.53 -26.37 -12.68
CA ILE A 3 4.70 -24.92 -12.51
C ILE A 3 3.88 -24.42 -11.30
N GLY A 4 2.85 -25.17 -10.88
CA GLY A 4 2.03 -24.86 -9.70
C GLY A 4 2.73 -25.07 -8.35
N GLY A 5 3.83 -25.82 -8.28
CA GLY A 5 4.54 -26.08 -7.03
C GLY A 5 5.45 -24.95 -6.56
N GLN A 6 6.03 -24.19 -7.51
CA GLN A 6 6.92 -23.06 -7.19
C GLN A 6 6.14 -21.79 -6.83
N ILE A 7 4.97 -21.56 -7.44
CA ILE A 7 4.11 -20.40 -7.16
C ILE A 7 3.51 -20.49 -5.75
N ALA A 8 3.12 -21.69 -5.30
CA ALA A 8 2.60 -21.92 -3.96
C ALA A 8 3.66 -21.70 -2.86
N HIS A 9 4.92 -22.05 -3.12
CA HIS A 9 6.02 -21.87 -2.17
C HIS A 9 6.46 -20.40 -2.06
N SER A 10 6.36 -19.62 -3.15
CA SER A 10 6.63 -18.17 -3.13
C SER A 10 5.53 -17.37 -2.43
N SER A 11 4.25 -17.75 -2.60
CA SER A 11 3.14 -17.16 -1.83
C SER A 11 3.37 -17.36 -0.33
N SER A 12 3.73 -18.58 0.09
CA SER A 12 4.01 -18.86 1.51
C SER A 12 5.16 -18.04 2.11
N CYS A 13 6.23 -17.73 1.36
CA CYS A 13 7.37 -16.96 1.90
C CYS A 13 7.05 -15.46 2.00
N LEU A 14 6.36 -14.92 0.99
CA LEU A 14 5.89 -13.53 1.01
C LEU A 14 4.82 -13.31 2.07
N ASP A 15 3.88 -14.25 2.22
CA ASP A 15 2.86 -14.22 3.27
C ASP A 15 3.50 -14.24 4.66
N LEU A 16 4.58 -15.02 4.86
CA LEU A 16 5.34 -15.02 6.12
C LEU A 16 6.05 -13.69 6.39
N GLU A 17 6.65 -13.06 5.37
CA GLU A 17 7.28 -11.74 5.53
C GLU A 17 6.23 -10.64 5.81
N VAL A 18 5.06 -10.71 5.15
CA VAL A 18 3.92 -9.83 5.43
C VAL A 18 3.47 -9.98 6.88
N GLN A 19 3.26 -11.21 7.37
CA GLN A 19 2.89 -11.45 8.76
C GLN A 19 3.93 -10.90 9.74
N LYS A 20 5.22 -11.11 9.45
CA LYS A 20 6.30 -10.54 10.26
C LYS A 20 6.27 -9.02 10.30
N ILE A 21 6.01 -8.36 9.17
CA ILE A 21 5.87 -6.89 9.12
C ILE A 21 4.68 -6.44 9.98
N LEU A 22 3.55 -7.14 9.92
CA LEU A 22 2.36 -6.83 10.70
C LEU A 22 2.58 -7.05 12.22
N ASP A 23 3.34 -8.09 12.60
CA ASP A 23 3.73 -8.36 13.97
C ASP A 23 4.61 -7.24 14.56
N GLU A 24 5.41 -6.57 13.72
CA GLU A 24 6.23 -5.40 14.08
C GLU A 24 5.42 -4.09 14.08
N THR A 25 4.18 -4.15 14.59
CA THR A 25 3.28 -2.99 14.65
C THR A 25 3.93 -1.79 15.36
N PRO A 26 3.98 -0.61 14.71
CA PRO A 26 4.59 0.58 15.31
C PRO A 26 3.81 1.08 16.53
N LYS A 27 4.55 1.48 17.56
CA LYS A 27 4.01 2.13 18.76
C LYS A 27 3.72 3.60 18.49
N TRP A 28 2.57 3.90 17.87
CA TRP A 28 2.24 5.26 17.42
C TRP A 28 2.11 6.29 18.54
N ASP A 29 1.85 5.85 19.77
CA ASP A 29 1.82 6.71 20.96
C ASP A 29 3.17 7.38 21.19
N LEU A 30 4.28 6.64 20.99
CA LEU A 30 5.63 7.18 21.09
C LEU A 30 5.93 8.18 19.97
N TYR A 31 5.37 7.94 18.78
CA TYR A 31 5.50 8.86 17.64
C TYR A 31 4.75 10.18 17.90
N LEU A 32 3.57 10.10 18.51
CA LEU A 32 2.80 11.28 18.92
C LEU A 32 3.53 12.06 20.00
N GLN A 33 4.03 11.37 21.04
CA GLN A 33 4.80 12.00 22.13
C GLN A 33 6.07 12.69 21.61
N ALA A 34 6.75 12.08 20.64
CA ALA A 34 7.93 12.63 19.99
C ALA A 34 7.61 13.71 18.92
N GLN A 35 6.33 14.05 18.71
CA GLN A 35 5.86 15.01 17.71
C GLN A 35 6.25 14.65 16.26
N LEU A 36 6.42 13.36 15.98
CA LEU A 36 6.71 12.86 14.63
C LEU A 36 5.45 12.66 13.79
N ILE A 37 4.30 12.54 14.45
CA ILE A 37 2.97 12.48 13.83
C ILE A 37 2.02 13.42 14.59
N THR A 38 0.93 13.82 13.93
CA THR A 38 -0.08 14.68 14.55
C THR A 38 -1.07 13.87 15.40
N SER A 39 -1.86 14.54 16.25
CA SER A 39 -2.95 13.89 16.99
C SER A 39 -4.02 13.29 16.07
N GLU A 40 -4.20 13.89 14.89
CA GLU A 40 -5.11 13.38 13.86
C GLU A 40 -4.57 12.09 13.23
N ASP A 41 -3.27 12.05 12.92
CA ASP A 41 -2.62 10.83 12.41
C ASP A 41 -2.75 9.68 13.40
N TYR A 42 -2.45 9.97 14.66
CA TYR A 42 -2.56 9.00 15.73
C TYR A 42 -3.98 8.43 15.82
N LYS A 43 -5.01 9.30 15.73
CA LYS A 43 -6.41 8.87 15.77
C LYS A 43 -6.75 7.90 14.61
N PHE A 44 -6.30 8.18 13.40
CA PHE A 44 -6.55 7.27 12.26
C PHE A 44 -5.85 5.93 12.44
N LEU A 45 -4.57 5.96 12.80
CA LEU A 45 -3.76 4.76 12.94
C LEU A 45 -4.23 3.89 14.11
N SER A 46 -4.45 4.46 15.29
CA SER A 46 -4.82 3.71 16.49
C SER A 46 -6.21 3.08 16.34
N ARG A 47 -7.19 3.82 15.79
CA ARG A 47 -8.54 3.28 15.59
C ARG A 47 -8.57 2.17 14.57
N PHE A 48 -7.77 2.26 13.51
CA PHE A 48 -7.63 1.16 12.56
C PHE A 48 -7.01 -0.07 13.23
N GLN A 49 -5.95 0.11 14.04
CA GLN A 49 -5.31 -0.99 14.77
C GLN A 49 -6.20 -1.68 15.82
N GLU A 50 -7.21 -0.99 16.35
CA GLU A 50 -8.16 -1.56 17.29
C GLU A 50 -9.16 -2.53 16.63
N THR A 51 -9.33 -2.47 15.31
CA THR A 51 -10.20 -3.38 14.55
C THR A 51 -9.58 -4.78 14.44
N LYS A 52 -10.40 -5.81 14.58
CA LYS A 52 -9.92 -7.21 14.59
C LYS A 52 -10.46 -8.01 13.41
N SER A 53 -11.70 -7.75 13.00
CA SER A 53 -12.33 -8.41 11.87
C SER A 53 -12.39 -7.52 10.63
N SER A 54 -12.58 -8.14 9.47
CA SER A 54 -12.85 -7.42 8.22
C SER A 54 -14.14 -6.60 8.30
N GLU A 55 -15.15 -7.11 9.02
CA GLU A 55 -16.44 -6.42 9.20
C GLU A 55 -16.29 -5.14 10.02
N ASP A 56 -15.52 -5.18 11.11
CA ASP A 56 -15.20 -3.99 11.92
C ASP A 56 -14.44 -2.93 11.09
N ARG A 57 -13.54 -3.39 10.21
CA ARG A 57 -12.77 -2.52 9.30
C ARG A 57 -13.68 -1.85 8.29
N ASP A 58 -14.56 -2.60 7.64
CA ASP A 58 -15.52 -2.06 6.68
C ASP A 58 -16.44 -1.03 7.34
N GLU A 59 -16.95 -1.32 8.54
CA GLU A 59 -17.78 -0.37 9.31
C GLU A 59 -16.99 0.91 9.63
N LEU A 60 -15.77 0.78 10.15
CA LEU A 60 -14.92 1.92 10.50
C LEU A 60 -14.60 2.79 9.28
N LEU A 61 -14.19 2.17 8.16
CA LEU A 61 -13.83 2.86 6.93
C LEU A 61 -15.04 3.57 6.30
N SER A 62 -16.25 3.05 6.49
CA SER A 62 -17.50 3.66 6.02
C SER A 62 -17.90 4.93 6.79
N GLN A 63 -17.33 5.15 7.99
CA GLN A 63 -17.60 6.36 8.77
C GLN A 63 -17.16 7.60 7.98
N GLN A 64 -17.98 8.65 8.05
CA GLN A 64 -17.80 9.85 7.22
C GLN A 64 -16.37 10.39 7.32
N GLY A 65 -15.66 10.39 6.18
CA GLY A 65 -14.30 10.88 6.05
C GLY A 65 -13.20 9.99 6.65
N PHE A 66 -13.54 8.90 7.35
CA PHE A 66 -12.53 8.08 8.01
C PHE A 66 -11.63 7.34 7.02
N GLY A 67 -12.21 6.60 6.07
CA GLY A 67 -11.42 5.83 5.10
C GLY A 67 -10.47 6.69 4.28
N VAL A 68 -10.94 7.83 3.77
CA VAL A 68 -10.10 8.78 2.99
C VAL A 68 -8.98 9.36 3.88
N GLY A 69 -9.31 9.81 5.09
CA GLY A 69 -8.34 10.38 6.02
C GLY A 69 -7.28 9.38 6.45
N PHE A 70 -7.67 8.12 6.68
CA PHE A 70 -6.75 7.03 7.00
C PHE A 70 -5.75 6.75 5.85
N VAL A 71 -6.25 6.61 4.61
CA VAL A 71 -5.38 6.38 3.44
C VAL A 71 -4.43 7.55 3.22
N GLN A 72 -4.93 8.78 3.30
CA GLN A 72 -4.10 10.00 3.19
C GLN A 72 -3.02 10.07 4.27
N THR A 73 -3.37 9.73 5.51
CA THR A 73 -2.43 9.64 6.65
C THR A 73 -1.33 8.64 6.34
N CYS A 74 -1.67 7.43 5.89
CA CYS A 74 -0.70 6.40 5.56
C CYS A 74 0.24 6.86 4.43
N LEU A 75 -0.29 7.34 3.31
CA LEU A 75 0.51 7.79 2.16
C LEU A 75 1.47 8.92 2.53
N ARG A 76 1.02 9.88 3.35
CA ARG A 76 1.87 10.96 3.84
C ARG A 76 2.97 10.43 4.77
N LEU A 77 2.63 9.56 5.72
CA LEU A 77 3.62 9.02 6.65
C LEU A 77 4.65 8.11 5.97
N ILE A 78 4.27 7.39 4.93
CA ILE A 78 5.21 6.60 4.10
C ILE A 78 6.29 7.49 3.47
N THR A 79 5.96 8.74 3.12
CA THR A 79 6.94 9.69 2.56
C THR A 79 7.73 10.45 3.62
N GLN A 80 7.13 10.72 4.79
CA GLN A 80 7.73 11.55 5.84
C GLN A 80 8.54 10.78 6.89
N LEU A 81 8.19 9.52 7.18
CA LEU A 81 8.87 8.75 8.21
C LEU A 81 10.24 8.27 7.70
N ALA A 82 11.28 8.55 8.49
CA ALA A 82 12.65 8.13 8.19
C ALA A 82 12.89 6.61 8.34
N GLN A 83 12.06 5.91 9.13
CA GLN A 83 12.24 4.49 9.40
C GLN A 83 11.57 3.62 8.33
N VAL A 84 12.39 2.97 7.49
CA VAL A 84 11.93 2.10 6.39
C VAL A 84 10.94 1.03 6.87
N ARG A 85 11.19 0.42 8.03
CA ARG A 85 10.28 -0.61 8.59
C ARG A 85 8.85 -0.10 8.83
N HIS A 86 8.67 1.16 9.22
CA HIS A 86 7.34 1.72 9.45
C HIS A 86 6.68 2.14 8.14
N ALA A 87 7.47 2.58 7.16
CA ALA A 87 6.98 2.76 5.80
C ALA A 87 6.51 1.42 5.20
N ARG A 88 7.26 0.33 5.39
CA ARG A 88 6.83 -1.04 5.01
C ARG A 88 5.51 -1.41 5.67
N TYR A 89 5.40 -1.27 7.00
CA TYR A 89 4.15 -1.53 7.72
C TYR A 89 2.96 -0.77 7.13
N LEU A 90 3.11 0.54 6.90
CA LEU A 90 2.03 1.38 6.36
C LEU A 90 1.63 1.01 4.93
N VAL A 91 2.59 0.59 4.09
CA VAL A 91 2.27 0.10 2.75
C VAL A 91 1.57 -1.26 2.83
N THR A 92 2.04 -2.16 3.69
CA THR A 92 1.47 -3.49 3.88
C THR A 92 0.04 -3.45 4.40
N ILE A 93 -0.28 -2.57 5.36
CA ILE A 93 -1.69 -2.45 5.81
C ILE A 93 -2.61 -1.90 4.70
N LEU A 94 -2.11 -1.05 3.81
CA LEU A 94 -2.87 -0.57 2.65
C LEU A 94 -3.07 -1.67 1.61
N HIS A 95 -2.06 -2.51 1.37
CA HIS A 95 -2.22 -3.70 0.53
C HIS A 95 -3.25 -4.64 1.13
N GLU A 96 -3.10 -5.08 2.38
CA GLU A 96 -4.03 -6.02 3.00
C GLU A 96 -5.46 -5.47 3.02
N LEU A 97 -5.65 -4.17 3.25
CA LEU A 97 -6.95 -3.49 3.15
C LEU A 97 -7.60 -3.62 1.76
N LEU A 98 -6.82 -3.56 0.68
CA LEU A 98 -7.30 -3.73 -0.69
C LEU A 98 -7.48 -5.21 -1.07
N LYS A 99 -6.65 -6.09 -0.51
CA LYS A 99 -6.74 -7.55 -0.70
C LYS A 99 -8.00 -8.11 -0.05
N GLU A 100 -8.36 -7.60 1.13
CA GLU A 100 -9.59 -7.94 1.84
C GLU A 100 -10.83 -7.49 1.07
N ASN A 101 -10.83 -6.26 0.58
CA ASN A 101 -11.94 -5.70 -0.17
C ASN A 101 -11.45 -4.68 -1.22
N PRO A 102 -11.42 -5.05 -2.51
CA PRO A 102 -10.97 -4.17 -3.58
C PRO A 102 -11.79 -2.88 -3.71
N THR A 103 -13.04 -2.85 -3.23
CA THR A 103 -13.87 -1.63 -3.26
C THR A 103 -13.34 -0.51 -2.37
N HIS A 104 -12.40 -0.82 -1.46
CA HIS A 104 -11.69 0.18 -0.66
C HIS A 104 -10.79 1.09 -1.50
N ALA A 105 -10.54 0.77 -2.77
CA ALA A 105 -9.87 1.66 -3.72
C ALA A 105 -10.51 3.06 -3.76
N LYS A 106 -11.83 3.18 -3.51
CA LYS A 106 -12.56 4.47 -3.43
C LYS A 106 -12.05 5.44 -2.36
N PHE A 107 -11.30 4.96 -1.37
CA PHE A 107 -10.72 5.80 -0.32
C PHE A 107 -9.41 6.46 -0.73
N PHE A 108 -8.78 5.98 -1.81
CA PHE A 108 -7.58 6.61 -2.33
C PHE A 108 -7.97 7.90 -3.05
N PRO A 109 -7.32 9.04 -2.76
CA PRO A 109 -7.71 10.34 -3.28
C PRO A 109 -7.26 10.53 -4.73
N VAL A 110 -7.65 9.64 -5.64
CA VAL A 110 -7.26 9.67 -7.05
C VAL A 110 -8.33 10.44 -7.82
N SER A 111 -7.95 11.58 -8.40
CA SER A 111 -8.83 12.37 -9.28
C SER A 111 -8.69 11.90 -10.73
N ASN A 112 -9.82 11.83 -11.44
CA ASN A 112 -9.89 11.57 -12.89
C ASN A 112 -9.71 12.83 -13.75
N GLU A 113 -9.83 14.00 -13.14
CA GLU A 113 -9.97 15.27 -13.88
C GLU A 113 -8.63 15.98 -14.12
N ASP A 114 -7.59 15.61 -13.38
CA ASP A 114 -6.28 16.23 -13.50
C ASP A 114 -5.25 15.28 -14.13
N THR A 115 -4.75 15.68 -15.29
CA THR A 115 -3.61 15.05 -15.99
C THR A 115 -2.34 14.98 -15.12
N ASN A 116 -2.30 15.78 -14.04
CA ASN A 116 -1.32 15.73 -12.95
C ASN A 116 -1.94 15.17 -11.65
N SER A 117 -2.63 14.02 -11.70
CA SER A 117 -3.09 13.32 -10.50
C SER A 117 -1.91 13.16 -9.52
N THR A 118 -1.87 14.03 -8.51
CA THR A 118 -0.82 14.08 -7.49
C THR A 118 -0.73 12.75 -6.76
N THR A 119 -1.83 12.01 -6.71
CA THR A 119 -1.91 10.70 -6.08
C THR A 119 -1.18 9.64 -6.89
N TYR A 120 -1.41 9.49 -8.20
CA TYR A 120 -0.60 8.51 -8.98
C TYR A 120 0.88 8.87 -9.00
N ALA A 121 1.21 10.16 -9.13
CA ALA A 121 2.60 10.62 -9.03
C ALA A 121 3.22 10.27 -7.66
N LEU A 122 2.47 10.45 -6.57
CA LEU A 122 2.89 10.08 -5.22
C LEU A 122 3.07 8.56 -5.07
N LEU A 123 2.11 7.76 -5.54
CA LEU A 123 2.18 6.31 -5.48
C LEU A 123 3.39 5.77 -6.27
N LEU A 124 3.61 6.30 -7.49
CA LEU A 124 4.78 5.95 -8.31
C LEU A 124 6.09 6.39 -7.64
N THR A 125 6.12 7.55 -7.00
CA THR A 125 7.28 8.02 -6.22
C THR A 125 7.59 7.08 -5.05
N ILE A 126 6.57 6.61 -4.33
CA ILE A 126 6.75 5.64 -3.24
C ILE A 126 7.25 4.29 -3.79
N MET A 127 6.68 3.82 -4.89
CA MET A 127 7.05 2.56 -5.55
C MET A 127 8.52 2.55 -6.00
N GLN A 128 9.07 3.71 -6.38
CA GLN A 128 10.45 3.86 -6.84
C GLN A 128 11.49 3.91 -5.71
N LYS A 129 11.09 3.85 -4.42
CA LYS A 129 12.03 3.78 -3.30
C LYS A 129 12.89 2.50 -3.39
N GLU A 130 14.13 2.56 -2.88
CA GLU A 130 15.10 1.45 -2.84
C GLU A 130 14.73 0.33 -1.84
N ASP A 131 13.45 -0.05 -1.79
CA ASP A 131 12.95 -1.10 -0.93
C ASP A 131 12.05 -2.03 -1.72
N VAL A 132 12.48 -3.28 -1.87
CA VAL A 132 11.80 -4.28 -2.72
C VAL A 132 10.39 -4.57 -2.22
N VAL A 133 10.17 -4.58 -0.91
CA VAL A 133 8.84 -4.83 -0.33
C VAL A 133 7.92 -3.65 -0.63
N ILE A 134 8.35 -2.42 -0.33
CA ILE A 134 7.57 -1.22 -0.65
C ILE A 134 7.24 -1.16 -2.15
N SER A 135 8.22 -1.45 -3.01
CA SER A 135 8.04 -1.45 -4.46
C SER A 135 6.99 -2.48 -4.91
N ALA A 136 7.09 -3.72 -4.43
CA ALA A 136 6.16 -4.79 -4.79
C ALA A 136 4.73 -4.53 -4.29
N GLU A 137 4.58 -4.17 -3.01
CA GLU A 137 3.30 -3.89 -2.38
C GLU A 137 2.62 -2.66 -3.01
N MET A 138 3.40 -1.60 -3.29
CA MET A 138 2.88 -0.41 -3.96
C MET A 138 2.48 -0.70 -5.42
N SER A 139 3.20 -1.58 -6.12
CA SER A 139 2.78 -2.03 -7.45
C SER A 139 1.43 -2.73 -7.41
N PHE A 140 1.16 -3.56 -6.40
CA PHE A 140 -0.15 -4.18 -6.21
C PHE A 140 -1.24 -3.13 -5.97
N ILE A 141 -1.01 -2.21 -5.03
CA ILE A 141 -1.94 -1.12 -4.70
C ILE A 141 -2.30 -0.32 -5.96
N ILE A 142 -1.30 0.10 -6.75
CA ILE A 142 -1.50 0.83 -8.01
C ILE A 142 -2.34 0.01 -8.99
N ALA A 143 -2.07 -1.29 -9.14
CA ALA A 143 -2.82 -2.15 -10.04
C ALA A 143 -4.30 -2.25 -9.66
N VAL A 144 -4.60 -2.44 -8.37
CA VAL A 144 -5.98 -2.53 -7.87
C VAL A 144 -6.70 -1.21 -8.09
N ILE A 145 -6.10 -0.09 -7.72
CA ILE A 145 -6.69 1.24 -7.91
C ILE A 145 -6.98 1.47 -9.41
N ALA A 146 -6.00 1.24 -10.28
CA ALA A 146 -6.14 1.45 -11.72
C ALA A 146 -7.14 0.49 -12.40
N SER A 147 -7.45 -0.65 -11.77
CA SER A 147 -8.48 -1.58 -12.24
C SER A 147 -9.92 -1.12 -11.95
N THR A 148 -10.08 -0.07 -11.14
CA THR A 148 -11.39 0.52 -10.81
C THR A 148 -11.78 1.55 -11.88
N GLU A 149 -13.02 1.50 -12.38
CA GLU A 149 -13.49 2.40 -13.44
C GLU A 149 -13.37 3.89 -13.08
N GLU A 150 -13.49 4.19 -11.79
CA GLU A 150 -13.45 5.54 -11.22
C GLU A 150 -12.03 6.11 -11.05
N HIS A 151 -10.96 5.39 -11.40
CA HIS A 151 -9.59 5.83 -11.12
C HIS A 151 -8.65 5.59 -12.31
N ARG A 152 -9.00 6.10 -13.49
CA ARG A 152 -8.18 5.89 -14.69
C ARG A 152 -6.83 6.59 -14.56
N MET A 153 -5.76 5.84 -14.78
CA MET A 153 -4.40 6.37 -14.81
C MET A 153 -4.16 7.14 -16.11
N ALA A 154 -3.60 8.35 -16.02
CA ALA A 154 -3.22 9.12 -17.19
C ALA A 154 -2.01 8.49 -17.93
N GLU A 155 -1.85 8.83 -19.22
CA GLU A 155 -0.93 8.13 -20.13
C GLU A 155 0.53 8.15 -19.65
N LEU A 156 1.00 9.28 -19.11
CA LEU A 156 2.37 9.42 -18.62
C LEU A 156 2.65 8.45 -17.46
N GLN A 157 1.79 8.49 -16.43
CA GLN A 157 1.88 7.62 -15.26
C GLN A 157 1.76 6.14 -15.66
N LEU A 158 0.90 5.82 -16.64
CA LEU A 158 0.77 4.47 -17.17
C LEU A 158 2.07 3.98 -17.82
N ARG A 159 2.74 4.84 -18.61
CA ARG A 159 4.03 4.50 -19.21
C ARG A 159 5.09 4.26 -18.13
N GLU A 160 5.16 5.10 -17.11
CA GLU A 160 6.09 4.92 -15.97
C GLU A 160 5.85 3.60 -15.24
N TYR A 161 4.58 3.29 -14.94
CA TYR A 161 4.19 2.05 -14.29
C TYR A 161 4.56 0.81 -15.13
N LEU A 162 4.26 0.81 -16.44
CA LEU A 162 4.59 -0.30 -17.33
C LEU A 162 6.10 -0.50 -17.48
N VAL A 163 6.89 0.57 -17.49
CA VAL A 163 8.36 0.47 -17.51
C VAL A 163 8.88 -0.17 -16.21
N HIS A 164 8.32 0.20 -15.07
CA HIS A 164 8.65 -0.42 -13.79
C HIS A 164 8.33 -1.92 -13.80
N LEU A 165 7.10 -2.29 -14.16
CA LEU A 165 6.67 -3.69 -14.27
C LEU A 165 7.56 -4.50 -15.20
N ARG A 166 7.87 -3.96 -16.39
CA ARG A 166 8.79 -4.60 -17.34
C ARG A 166 10.15 -4.88 -16.69
N THR A 167 10.68 -3.92 -15.95
CA THR A 167 12.00 -4.05 -15.30
C THR A 167 11.96 -5.14 -14.23
N GLN A 168 10.93 -5.16 -13.38
CA GLN A 168 10.74 -6.21 -12.37
C GLN A 168 10.61 -7.60 -12.98
N ILE A 169 9.79 -7.73 -14.03
CA ILE A 169 9.58 -9.01 -14.73
C ILE A 169 10.85 -9.47 -15.46
N SER A 170 11.60 -8.54 -16.07
CA SER A 170 12.82 -8.86 -16.81
C SER A 170 14.01 -9.16 -15.89
N ALA A 171 13.98 -8.65 -14.65
CA ALA A 171 15.00 -8.90 -13.63
C ALA A 171 14.83 -10.27 -12.95
N ILE A 172 13.70 -10.95 -13.12
CA ILE A 172 13.55 -12.36 -12.72
C ILE A 172 14.55 -13.15 -13.58
N PRO A 173 15.60 -13.75 -13.00
CA PRO A 173 16.54 -14.53 -13.78
C PRO A 173 15.78 -15.68 -14.42
N VAL A 174 15.79 -15.74 -15.75
CA VAL A 174 15.43 -16.94 -16.50
C VAL A 174 16.52 -17.96 -16.25
N GLY A 175 16.43 -18.63 -15.10
CA GLY A 175 17.49 -19.44 -14.53
C GLY A 175 16.91 -20.57 -13.70
N ILE A 176 16.06 -21.40 -14.31
CA ILE A 176 15.91 -22.79 -13.91
C ILE A 176 15.91 -23.61 -15.20
N SER A 177 17.01 -24.34 -15.39
CA SER A 177 17.18 -25.39 -16.41
C SER A 177 16.27 -26.58 -16.13
#